data_AF-A0A957NJU2-F1
#
_entry.id   AF-A0A957NJU2-F1
#
_cell.length_a   1.000
_cell.length_b   1.000
_cell.length_c   1.000
_cell.angle_alpha   90.00
_cell.angle_beta   90.00
_cell.angle_gamma   90.00
#
_symmetry.space_group_name_H-M   'P 1'
#
loop_
_entity.id
_entity.type
_entity.pdbx_description
1 polymer ?
#
loop_
_entity_poly.entity_id
_entity_poly.type
_entity_poly.pdbx_seq_one_letter_code
_entity_poly.pdbx_strand_id
1 'polypeptide(L)'
;APTMSWPVISTLMVEPTESESMAELDRFCEAMISIREEIRAVARGEVDAHDNVLTNAPHTAAVLASEAWNRPYTREQAAYPMPWLYESKFWPFVARIDNVYGDRHLFCICPPMEEFAQMAE
;
A
#
# COMPACT_ATOMS: atom_id res chain seq x y z
N ALA A 1 6.39 5.90 -1.50
CA ALA A 1 7.46 4.94 -1.84
C ALA A 1 8.66 5.73 -2.37
N PRO A 2 9.90 5.25 -2.17
CA PRO A 2 11.09 5.83 -2.82
C PRO A 2 11.08 5.56 -4.34
N THR A 3 12.10 6.03 -5.07
CA THR A 3 12.24 5.79 -6.51
C THR A 3 12.29 4.29 -6.80
N MET A 4 11.40 3.82 -7.68
CA MET A 4 11.19 2.40 -7.97
C MET A 4 11.82 1.99 -9.30
N SER A 5 12.54 0.87 -9.31
CA SER A 5 13.09 0.20 -10.51
C SER A 5 14.01 1.04 -11.39
N TRP A 6 14.65 2.06 -10.81
CA TRP A 6 15.65 2.90 -11.46
C TRP A 6 16.73 3.30 -10.45
N PRO A 7 18.03 3.33 -10.84
CA PRO A 7 18.58 2.98 -12.16
C PRO A 7 18.69 1.46 -12.39
N VAL A 8 18.43 0.65 -11.36
CA VAL A 8 18.45 -0.81 -11.45
C VAL A 8 17.03 -1.37 -11.30
N ILE A 9 16.63 -2.24 -12.23
CA ILE A 9 15.32 -2.89 -12.24
C ILE A 9 15.11 -3.66 -10.95
N SER A 10 13.90 -3.61 -10.39
CA SER A 10 13.52 -4.31 -9.16
C SER A 10 14.28 -3.87 -7.90
N THR A 11 14.88 -2.68 -7.91
CA THR A 11 15.45 -2.05 -6.71
C THR A 11 14.67 -0.82 -6.29
N LEU A 12 14.91 -0.38 -5.05
CA LEU A 12 14.46 0.91 -4.53
C LEU A 12 15.68 1.81 -4.31
N MET A 13 15.63 3.04 -4.80
CA MET A 13 16.66 4.05 -4.58
C MET A 13 16.12 5.13 -3.65
N VAL A 14 16.78 5.33 -2.51
CA VAL A 14 16.32 6.20 -1.41
C VAL A 14 17.23 7.42 -1.29
N GLU A 15 16.63 8.61 -1.29
CA GLU A 15 17.30 9.88 -1.02
C GLU A 15 16.52 10.62 0.08
N PRO A 16 17.06 10.74 1.31
CA PRO A 16 16.33 11.36 2.42
C PRO A 16 16.34 12.90 2.38
N THR A 17 17.31 13.51 1.70
CA THR A 17 17.62 14.96 1.80
C THR A 17 18.07 15.39 3.21
N GLU A 18 18.67 16.57 3.31
CA GLU A 18 19.11 17.19 4.57
C GLU A 18 17.97 17.81 5.38
N SER A 19 16.78 17.96 4.78
CA SER A 19 15.62 18.59 5.42
C SER A 19 14.89 17.67 6.39
N GLU A 20 15.14 16.37 6.31
CA GLU A 20 14.45 15.37 7.13
C GLU A 20 15.14 15.17 8.48
N SER A 21 14.34 15.21 9.55
CA SER A 21 14.83 14.97 10.90
C SER A 21 15.22 13.51 11.12
N MET A 22 16.16 13.24 12.03
CA MET A 22 16.54 11.86 12.39
C MET A 22 15.34 10.99 12.74
N ALA A 23 14.36 11.53 13.48
CA ALA A 23 13.16 10.80 13.86
C ALA A 23 12.29 10.37 12.66
N GLU A 24 12.28 11.12 11.56
CA GLU A 24 11.58 10.72 10.33
C GLU A 24 12.36 9.63 9.58
N LEU A 25 13.69 9.75 9.55
CA LEU A 25 14.56 8.73 8.96
C LEU A 25 14.43 7.38 9.70
N ASP A 26 14.38 7.43 11.03
CA ASP A 26 14.17 6.25 11.87
C ASP A 26 12.81 5.62 11.59
N ARG A 27 11.72 6.41 11.54
CA ARG A 27 10.38 5.90 11.18
C ARG A 27 10.38 5.19 9.82
N PHE A 28 11.03 5.77 8.81
CA PHE A 28 11.12 5.14 7.49
C PHE A 28 11.94 3.84 7.54
N CYS A 29 13.09 3.84 8.21
CA CYS A 29 13.92 2.64 8.37
C CYS A 29 13.20 1.53 9.12
N GLU A 30 12.54 1.84 10.22
CA GLU A 30 11.74 0.91 11.01
C GLU A 30 10.57 0.33 10.21
N ALA A 31 9.88 1.16 9.40
CA ALA A 31 8.86 0.67 8.48
C ALA A 31 9.45 -0.33 7.46
N MET A 32 10.63 -0.05 6.90
CA MET A 32 11.31 -0.95 5.97
C MET A 32 11.78 -2.26 6.64
N ILE A 33 12.21 -2.20 7.91
CA ILE A 33 12.55 -3.39 8.71
C ILE A 33 11.29 -4.21 8.98
N SER A 34 10.17 -3.58 9.33
CA SER A 34 8.89 -4.26 9.53
C SER A 34 8.43 -4.98 8.24
N ILE A 35 8.47 -4.28 7.10
CA ILE A 35 8.20 -4.86 5.77
C ILE A 35 9.15 -6.03 5.48
N ARG A 36 10.41 -5.97 5.92
CA ARG A 36 11.35 -7.08 5.74
C ARG A 36 10.92 -8.32 6.51
N GLU A 37 10.36 -8.18 7.71
CA GLU A 37 9.81 -9.29 8.48
C GLU A 37 8.54 -9.88 7.83
N GLU A 38 7.67 -9.05 7.27
CA GLU A 38 6.52 -9.53 6.48
C GLU A 38 6.99 -10.37 5.28
N ILE A 39 8.03 -9.94 4.58
CA ILE A 39 8.66 -10.72 3.50
C ILE A 39 9.26 -12.02 4.03
N ARG A 40 9.87 -12.02 5.23
CA ARG A 40 10.41 -13.24 5.85
C ARG A 40 9.30 -14.23 6.20
N ALA A 41 8.17 -13.75 6.72
CA ALA A 41 7.02 -14.59 7.03
C ALA A 41 6.50 -15.30 5.76
N VAL A 42 6.37 -14.58 4.65
CA VAL A 42 6.00 -15.17 3.35
C VAL A 42 7.06 -16.19 2.91
N ALA A 43 8.34 -15.83 2.95
CA ALA A 43 9.43 -16.71 2.51
C ALA A 43 9.55 -18.00 3.35
N ARG A 44 9.16 -17.95 4.63
CA ARG A 44 9.10 -19.11 5.53
C ARG A 44 7.80 -19.92 5.40
N GLY A 45 6.83 -19.46 4.63
CA GLY A 45 5.52 -20.10 4.49
C GLY A 45 4.62 -19.94 5.72
N GLU A 46 4.88 -18.96 6.57
CA GLU A 46 4.06 -18.66 7.77
C GLU A 46 2.76 -17.95 7.39
N VAL A 47 2.74 -17.27 6.25
CA VAL A 47 1.57 -16.61 5.66
C VAL A 47 1.46 -16.99 4.19
N ASP A 48 0.25 -16.91 3.64
CA ASP A 48 0.00 -17.22 2.24
C ASP A 48 0.75 -16.27 1.29
N ALA A 49 1.32 -16.80 0.21
CA ALA A 49 2.14 -16.01 -0.73
C ALA A 49 1.31 -15.04 -1.58
N HIS A 50 0.03 -15.33 -1.80
CA HIS A 50 -0.88 -14.56 -2.65
C HIS A 50 -1.93 -13.78 -1.85
N ASP A 51 -2.18 -14.15 -0.59
CA ASP A 51 -3.09 -13.46 0.31
C ASP A 51 -2.40 -13.06 1.63
N ASN A 52 -1.68 -11.93 1.57
CA ASN A 52 -1.00 -11.35 2.73
C ASN A 52 -1.06 -9.82 2.67
N VAL A 53 -0.53 -9.15 3.70
CA VAL A 53 -0.55 -7.68 3.81
C VAL A 53 0.18 -7.00 2.64
N LEU A 54 1.30 -7.56 2.16
CA LEU A 54 2.09 -7.00 1.05
C LEU A 54 1.35 -7.10 -0.28
N THR A 55 0.81 -8.29 -0.59
CA THR A 55 0.14 -8.56 -1.87
C THR A 55 -1.17 -7.77 -1.99
N ASN A 56 -1.84 -7.52 -0.87
CA ASN A 56 -3.13 -6.83 -0.85
C ASN A 56 -3.04 -5.31 -0.57
N ALA A 57 -1.84 -4.76 -0.35
CA ALA A 57 -1.65 -3.33 -0.17
C ALA A 57 -1.93 -2.55 -1.47
N PRO A 58 -2.39 -1.29 -1.41
CA PRO A 58 -2.75 -0.54 -0.21
C PRO A 58 -4.15 -0.88 0.33
N HIS A 59 -4.34 -0.70 1.64
CA HIS A 59 -5.63 -0.92 2.31
C HIS A 59 -6.35 0.42 2.50
N THR A 60 -7.50 0.58 1.84
CA THR A 60 -8.33 1.79 1.95
C THR A 60 -9.19 1.77 3.21
N ALA A 61 -9.67 2.95 3.63
CA ALA A 61 -10.62 3.06 4.74
C ALA A 61 -11.90 2.22 4.49
N ALA A 62 -12.40 2.22 3.25
CA ALA A 62 -13.58 1.45 2.86
C ALA A 62 -13.36 -0.07 3.01
N VAL A 63 -12.18 -0.59 2.61
CA VAL A 63 -11.84 -2.01 2.77
C VAL A 63 -11.82 -2.42 4.24
N LEU A 64 -11.35 -1.55 5.13
CA LEU A 64 -11.31 -1.84 6.57
C LEU A 64 -12.68 -1.70 7.24
N ALA A 65 -13.50 -0.75 6.79
CA ALA A 65 -14.85 -0.51 7.28
C ALA A 65 -15.86 -1.58 6.83
N SER A 66 -15.54 -2.34 5.78
CA SER A 66 -16.34 -3.49 5.34
C SER A 66 -16.63 -4.44 6.49
N GLU A 67 -17.88 -4.85 6.66
CA GLU A 67 -18.30 -5.84 7.66
C GLU A 67 -17.56 -7.16 7.45
N ALA A 68 -17.57 -7.65 6.21
CA ALA A 68 -16.87 -8.86 5.81
C ALA A 68 -15.36 -8.62 5.75
N TRP A 69 -14.60 -9.47 6.46
CA TRP A 69 -13.14 -9.48 6.45
C TRP A 69 -12.63 -10.90 6.16
N ASN A 70 -12.38 -11.18 4.88
CA ASN A 70 -11.91 -12.48 4.41
C ASN A 70 -10.43 -12.41 4.04
N ARG A 71 -9.58 -12.12 5.04
CA ARG A 71 -8.12 -12.01 4.91
C ARG A 71 -7.46 -12.73 6.09
N PRO A 72 -6.33 -13.43 5.90
CA PRO A 72 -5.67 -14.24 6.93
C PRO A 72 -4.82 -13.41 7.90
N TYR A 73 -5.06 -12.10 7.99
CA TYR A 73 -4.39 -11.13 8.84
C TYR A 73 -5.42 -10.12 9.33
N THR A 74 -5.13 -9.40 10.41
CA THR A 74 -6.09 -8.51 11.05
C THR A 74 -6.21 -7.16 10.32
N ARG A 75 -7.32 -6.45 10.56
CA ARG A 75 -7.49 -5.05 10.15
C ARG A 75 -6.40 -4.14 10.72
N GLU A 76 -5.94 -4.44 11.94
CA GLU A 76 -4.85 -3.71 12.59
C GLU A 76 -3.52 -3.91 11.85
N GLN A 77 -3.16 -5.15 11.49
CA GLN A 77 -1.97 -5.43 10.68
C GLN A 77 -2.02 -4.70 9.32
N ALA A 78 -3.21 -4.58 8.73
CA ALA A 78 -3.41 -3.85 7.48
C ALA A 78 -3.30 -2.32 7.62
N ALA A 79 -3.80 -1.75 8.71
CA ALA A 79 -4.01 -0.30 8.84
C ALA A 79 -2.98 0.38 9.74
N TYR A 80 -2.53 -0.30 10.80
CA TYR A 80 -1.70 0.24 11.86
C TYR A 80 -0.50 -0.67 12.16
N PRO A 81 0.32 -1.05 11.17
CA PRO A 81 1.49 -1.91 11.39
C PRO A 81 2.57 -1.30 12.30
N MET A 82 2.56 0.03 12.49
CA MET A 82 3.52 0.76 13.33
C MET A 82 2.80 1.73 14.29
N PRO A 83 3.32 1.97 15.51
CA PRO A 83 2.62 2.75 16.54
C PRO A 83 2.27 4.19 16.15
N TRP A 84 3.15 4.89 15.42
CA TRP A 84 2.91 6.29 15.02
C TRP A 84 1.73 6.45 14.05
N LEU A 85 1.26 5.38 13.41
CA LEU A 85 0.09 5.42 12.55
C LEU A 85 -1.22 5.60 13.32
N TYR A 86 -1.21 5.37 14.65
CA TYR A 86 -2.34 5.68 15.51
C TYR A 86 -2.48 7.18 15.79
N GLU A 87 -1.37 7.93 15.77
CA GLU A 87 -1.36 9.38 16.01
C GLU A 87 -1.76 10.15 14.75
N SER A 88 -1.26 9.71 13.59
CA SER A 88 -1.55 10.33 12.30
C SER A 88 -1.70 9.26 11.22
N LYS A 89 -2.91 9.14 10.69
CA LYS A 89 -3.23 8.17 9.63
C LYS A 89 -3.53 8.89 8.33
N PHE A 90 -2.67 8.66 7.34
CA PHE A 90 -2.97 8.97 5.95
C PHE A 90 -3.65 7.76 5.29
N TRP A 91 -4.79 7.99 4.62
CA TRP A 91 -5.57 6.95 3.98
C TRP A 91 -5.32 6.89 2.48
N PRO A 92 -4.95 5.72 1.93
CA PRO A 92 -5.05 5.47 0.49
C PRO A 92 -6.51 5.59 0.05
N PHE A 93 -6.78 6.43 -0.95
CA PHE A 93 -8.14 6.67 -1.46
C PHE A 93 -8.65 5.54 -2.35
N VAL A 94 -7.75 4.83 -3.04
CA VAL A 94 -8.08 3.72 -3.93
C VAL A 94 -7.19 2.52 -3.61
N ALA A 95 -7.67 1.33 -4.01
CA ALA A 95 -6.87 0.11 -3.97
C ALA A 95 -5.75 0.14 -5.03
N ARG A 96 -5.01 -0.95 -5.16
CA ARG A 96 -3.93 -1.08 -6.13
C ARG A 96 -4.46 -0.83 -7.56
N ILE A 97 -3.78 0.06 -8.28
CA ILE A 97 -4.12 0.43 -9.66
C ILE A 97 -3.83 -0.74 -10.61
N ASP A 98 -4.74 -1.00 -11.54
CA ASP A 98 -4.51 -1.90 -12.69
C ASP A 98 -3.91 -1.10 -13.86
N ASN A 99 -2.59 -1.19 -14.01
CA ASN A 99 -1.86 -0.49 -15.06
C ASN A 99 -2.19 -1.04 -16.45
N VAL A 100 -2.34 -2.36 -16.59
CA VAL A 100 -2.53 -3.02 -17.89
C VAL A 100 -3.92 -2.71 -18.45
N TYR A 101 -4.93 -2.63 -17.58
CA TYR A 101 -6.26 -2.23 -18.00
C TYR A 101 -6.29 -0.82 -18.60
N GLY A 102 -5.63 0.15 -17.95
CA GLY A 102 -5.56 1.54 -18.41
C GLY A 102 -4.90 1.67 -19.78
N ASP A 103 -3.79 0.96 -20.00
CA ASP A 103 -3.10 0.97 -21.31
C ASP A 103 -3.95 0.36 -22.43
N ARG A 104 -4.83 -0.61 -22.10
CA ARG A 104 -5.73 -1.26 -23.07
C ARG A 104 -7.01 -0.46 -23.35
N HIS A 105 -7.42 0.40 -22.41
CA HIS A 105 -8.65 1.19 -22.47
C HIS A 105 -8.32 2.66 -22.24
N LEU A 106 -7.65 3.27 -23.24
CA LEU A 106 -7.11 4.61 -23.09
C LEU A 106 -8.22 5.66 -23.05
N PHE A 107 -8.43 6.25 -21.88
CA PHE A 107 -9.34 7.38 -21.65
C PHE A 107 -8.58 8.52 -20.98
N CYS A 108 -8.38 9.62 -21.70
CA CYS A 108 -7.59 10.78 -21.24
C CYS A 108 -8.43 12.06 -21.08
N ILE A 109 -9.74 11.91 -21.00
CA ILE A 109 -10.70 12.98 -20.69
C ILE A 109 -11.56 12.54 -19.52
N CYS A 110 -12.23 13.49 -18.85
CA CYS A 110 -13.19 13.15 -17.81
C CYS A 110 -14.27 12.25 -18.41
N PRO A 111 -14.55 11.07 -17.81
CA PRO A 111 -15.68 10.27 -18.24
C PRO A 111 -16.99 11.04 -17.97
N PRO A 112 -18.08 10.72 -18.70
CA PRO A 112 -19.39 11.31 -18.46
C PRO A 112 -19.81 11.17 -16.99
N MET A 113 -20.48 12.19 -16.45
CA MET A 113 -20.92 12.18 -15.04
C MET A 113 -21.90 11.03 -14.74
N GLU A 114 -22.61 10.56 -15.77
CA GLU A 114 -23.51 9.41 -15.70
C GLU A 114 -22.78 8.10 -15.34
N GLU A 115 -21.50 7.95 -15.72
CA GLU A 115 -20.71 6.76 -15.37
C GLU A 115 -20.31 6.75 -13.88
N PHE A 116 -20.13 7.92 -13.27
CA PHE A 116 -19.86 8.03 -11.83
C PHE A 116 -21.10 7.71 -10.98
N ALA A 117 -22.31 7.95 -11.50
CA ALA A 117 -23.56 7.67 -10.79
C ALA A 117 -23.76 6.17 -10.53
N GLN A 118 -23.22 5.31 -11.40
CA GLN A 118 -23.31 3.84 -11.26
C GLN A 118 -22.26 3.25 -10.31
N MET A 119 -21.19 3.97 -10.00
CA MET A 119 -20.13 3.50 -9.09
C MET A 119 -20.40 3.79 -7.61
N ALA A 120 -21.45 4.58 -7.31
CA ALA A 120 -21.84 4.97 -5.96
C ALA A 120 -23.00 4.13 -5.37
N GLU A 121 -23.58 3.23 -6.17
CA GLU A 121 -24.47 2.14 -5.72
C GLU A 121 -23.66 0.86 -5.43
#